data_AF-X1D1Y1-F1
#
_entry.id   AF-X1D1Y1-F1
#
_cell.length_a   1.000
_cell.length_b   1.000
_cell.length_c   1.000
_cell.angle_alpha   90.00
_cell.angle_beta   90.00
_cell.angle_gamma   90.00
#
_symmetry.space_group_name_H-M   'P 1'
#
loop_
_entity.id
_entity.type
_entity.pdbx_description
1 polymer ?
#
loop_
_entity_poly.entity_id
_entity_poly.type
_entity_poly.pdbx_seq_one_letter_code
_entity_poly.pdbx_strand_id
1 'polypeptide(L)'
;MEDAVNMLTRDKRTIDNAVAITFDDGYKNSFIDAYPILKKYKVPATLFLTSGLINENKLAWWDQVELFYGDKSKVESMKNLPNEKRIKMLETMIPQKKDIPEKYKFLSKNEVQNMSDVFSYGSHTLSHPILTMTKKSEVKKEIYNSKKKLENLLNMKIRSFCYPNGDFNDEIKHIVKNAGYDYA
;
A
#
# COMPACT_ATOMS: atom_id res chain seq x y z
N MET A 1 -1.83 14.82 4.35
CA MET A 1 -0.42 14.53 4.03
C MET A 1 0.30 15.71 3.39
N GLU A 2 -0.21 16.32 2.32
CA GLU A 2 0.47 17.46 1.67
C GLU A 2 0.71 18.64 2.63
N ASP A 3 -0.24 18.96 3.51
CA ASP A 3 -0.05 19.97 4.56
C ASP A 3 1.09 19.60 5.53
N ALA A 4 1.17 18.33 5.95
CA ALA A 4 2.24 17.85 6.81
C ALA A 4 3.61 17.97 6.12
N VAL A 5 3.71 17.60 4.84
CA VAL A 5 4.94 17.78 4.05
C VAL A 5 5.29 19.26 3.91
N ASN A 6 4.30 20.12 3.66
CA ASN A 6 4.51 21.56 3.57
C ASN A 6 5.01 22.15 4.89
N MET A 7 4.50 21.70 6.04
CA MET A 7 4.97 22.11 7.37
C MET A 7 6.41 21.68 7.64
N LEU A 8 6.85 20.53 7.14
CA LEU A 8 8.22 20.02 7.32
C LEU A 8 9.25 20.63 6.37
N THR A 9 8.83 21.01 5.16
CA THR A 9 9.74 21.40 4.07
C THR A 9 9.79 22.90 3.80
N ARG A 10 8.80 23.65 4.27
CA ARG A 10 8.68 25.09 4.07
C ARG A 10 8.40 25.68 5.43
N ASP A 11 9.18 26.68 5.81
CA ASP A 11 9.11 27.42 7.08
C ASP A 11 7.76 28.19 7.20
N LYS A 12 6.67 27.43 7.22
CA LYS A 12 5.28 27.86 7.23
C LYS A 12 4.70 27.56 8.60
N ARG A 13 3.63 28.30 8.95
CA ARG A 13 2.92 28.16 10.23
C ARG A 13 2.74 26.69 10.60
N THR A 14 3.36 26.32 11.71
CA THR A 14 3.13 25.04 12.35
C THR A 14 1.72 25.07 12.97
N ILE A 15 0.92 24.05 12.70
CA ILE A 15 -0.30 23.82 13.47
C ILE A 15 0.15 23.06 14.73
N ASP A 16 -0.03 23.67 15.89
CA ASP A 16 0.29 23.01 17.15
C ASP A 16 -0.54 21.74 17.31
N ASN A 17 0.10 20.67 17.78
CA ASN A 17 -0.52 19.36 17.97
C ASN A 17 -1.10 18.74 16.68
N ALA A 18 -0.53 19.06 15.52
CA ALA A 18 -0.92 18.43 14.26
C ALA A 18 -0.60 16.93 14.24
N VAL A 19 -1.51 16.15 13.65
CA VAL A 19 -1.35 14.71 13.43
C VAL A 19 -1.68 14.37 11.98
N ALA A 20 -0.85 13.54 11.35
CA ALA A 20 -1.16 12.92 10.07
C ALA A 20 -1.67 11.49 10.32
N ILE A 21 -2.88 11.18 9.85
CA ILE A 21 -3.44 9.83 9.93
C ILE A 21 -3.23 9.13 8.59
N THR A 22 -2.58 7.98 8.63
CA THR A 22 -2.31 7.16 7.45
C THR A 22 -2.77 5.71 7.64
N PHE A 23 -3.15 5.09 6.55
CA PHE A 23 -3.49 3.68 6.44
C PHE A 23 -2.72 3.11 5.25
N ASP A 24 -2.39 1.83 5.32
CA ASP A 24 -1.64 1.12 4.29
C ASP A 24 -2.45 -0.04 3.69
N ASP A 25 -1.87 -0.69 2.69
CA ASP A 25 -2.33 -1.87 1.96
C ASP A 25 -3.57 -1.70 1.07
N GLY A 26 -4.61 -1.02 1.56
CA GLY A 26 -5.88 -0.85 0.83
C GLY A 26 -6.88 -1.98 1.07
N TYR A 27 -6.87 -2.56 2.28
CA TYR A 27 -7.91 -3.48 2.73
C TYR A 27 -9.28 -2.82 2.82
N LYS A 28 -10.32 -3.64 2.66
CA LYS A 28 -11.70 -3.18 2.64
C LYS A 28 -12.22 -2.67 3.99
N ASN A 29 -11.56 -3.03 5.09
CA ASN A 29 -11.85 -2.45 6.40
C ASN A 29 -11.64 -0.92 6.44
N SER A 30 -10.78 -0.35 5.59
CA SER A 30 -10.66 1.11 5.45
C SER A 30 -11.98 1.74 5.01
N PHE A 31 -12.79 1.04 4.20
CA PHE A 31 -14.12 1.50 3.76
C PHE A 31 -15.22 1.18 4.79
N ILE A 32 -15.20 -0.02 5.36
CA ILE A 32 -16.28 -0.49 6.25
C ILE A 32 -16.17 0.15 7.64
N ASP A 33 -14.96 0.24 8.19
CA ASP A 33 -14.73 0.62 9.58
C ASP A 33 -14.16 2.04 9.69
N ALA A 34 -13.07 2.33 8.98
CA ALA A 34 -12.35 3.60 9.17
C ALA A 34 -13.08 4.79 8.55
N TYR A 35 -13.55 4.66 7.31
CA TYR A 35 -14.18 5.76 6.56
C TYR A 35 -15.40 6.37 7.26
N PRO A 36 -16.39 5.61 7.77
CA PRO A 36 -17.54 6.19 8.46
C PRO A 36 -17.15 6.99 9.71
N ILE A 37 -16.14 6.52 10.46
CA ILE A 37 -15.64 7.19 11.66
C ILE A 37 -14.94 8.48 11.28
N LEU A 38 -13.97 8.43 10.36
CA LEU A 38 -13.23 9.61 9.90
C LEU A 38 -14.17 10.67 9.31
N LYS A 39 -15.16 10.24 8.51
CA LYS A 39 -16.18 11.12 7.95
C LYS A 39 -17.03 11.78 9.02
N LYS A 40 -17.49 11.03 10.03
CA LYS A 40 -18.27 11.55 11.17
C LYS A 40 -17.54 12.67 11.90
N TYR A 41 -16.24 12.51 12.11
CA TYR A 41 -15.41 13.49 12.82
C TYR A 41 -14.72 14.53 11.91
N LYS A 42 -14.98 14.47 10.59
CA LYS A 42 -14.36 15.35 9.58
C LYS A 42 -12.83 15.32 9.64
N VAL A 43 -12.27 14.15 9.90
CA VAL A 43 -10.81 13.96 10.00
C VAL A 43 -10.29 13.44 8.67
N PRO A 44 -9.45 14.21 7.95
CA PRO A 44 -8.85 13.73 6.71
C PRO A 44 -7.77 12.69 6.99
N ALA A 45 -7.60 11.75 6.06
CA ALA A 45 -6.59 10.71 6.15
C ALA A 45 -5.93 10.44 4.79
N THR A 46 -4.81 9.71 4.79
CA THR A 46 -4.17 9.23 3.57
C THR A 46 -4.13 7.70 3.57
N LEU A 47 -4.51 7.08 2.46
CA LEU A 47 -4.47 5.64 2.26
C LEU A 47 -3.45 5.28 1.17
N PHE A 48 -2.44 4.50 1.53
CA PHE A 48 -1.45 3.99 0.60
C PHE A 48 -1.89 2.63 0.06
N LEU A 49 -2.06 2.54 -1.25
CA LEU A 49 -2.68 1.39 -1.91
C LEU A 49 -1.63 0.47 -2.52
N THR A 50 -1.71 -0.84 -2.21
CA THR A 50 -1.00 -1.87 -2.99
C THR A 50 -1.76 -2.09 -4.30
N SER A 51 -1.34 -1.39 -5.35
CA SER A 51 -2.15 -1.18 -6.55
C SER A 51 -2.49 -2.45 -7.34
N GLY A 52 -1.69 -3.50 -7.20
CA GLY A 52 -1.93 -4.82 -7.80
C GLY A 52 -2.99 -5.65 -7.09
N LEU A 53 -3.47 -5.20 -5.93
CA LEU A 53 -4.55 -5.85 -5.15
C LEU A 53 -5.86 -5.07 -5.21
N ILE A 54 -5.81 -3.77 -5.51
CA ILE A 54 -7.02 -2.95 -5.70
C ILE A 54 -7.82 -3.43 -6.92
N ASN A 55 -9.13 -3.58 -6.72
CA ASN A 55 -10.07 -4.06 -7.73
C ASN A 55 -9.82 -5.52 -8.19
N GLU A 56 -9.20 -6.34 -7.33
CA GLU A 56 -8.81 -7.71 -7.66
C GLU A 56 -9.33 -8.66 -6.59
N ASN A 57 -9.78 -9.85 -7.00
CA ASN A 57 -10.16 -10.92 -6.06
C ASN A 57 -8.92 -11.76 -5.72
N LYS A 58 -7.91 -11.12 -5.10
CA LYS A 58 -6.62 -11.73 -4.75
C LYS A 58 -6.30 -11.52 -3.29
N LEU A 59 -5.66 -12.52 -2.70
CA LEU A 59 -5.06 -12.43 -1.37
C LEU A 59 -3.69 -11.77 -1.47
N ALA A 60 -3.33 -10.95 -0.49
CA ALA A 60 -1.94 -10.59 -0.30
C ALA A 60 -1.10 -11.81 0.04
N TRP A 61 0.20 -11.78 -0.25
CA TRP A 61 1.04 -12.95 -0.04
C TRP A 61 1.11 -13.38 1.43
N TRP A 62 1.05 -12.45 2.38
CA TRP A 62 1.04 -12.79 3.81
C TRP A 62 -0.28 -13.44 4.22
N ASP A 63 -1.41 -12.99 3.68
CA ASP A 63 -2.71 -13.63 3.91
C ASP A 63 -2.74 -15.06 3.35
N GLN A 64 -2.12 -15.28 2.18
CA GLN A 64 -1.98 -16.63 1.60
C GLN A 64 -1.20 -17.54 2.55
N VAL A 65 -0.08 -17.06 3.08
CA VAL A 65 0.75 -17.82 4.03
C VAL A 65 -0.01 -18.10 5.32
N GLU A 66 -0.65 -17.08 5.91
CA GLU A 66 -1.45 -17.24 7.13
C GLU A 66 -2.59 -18.24 6.92
N LEU A 67 -3.30 -18.17 5.79
CA LEU A 67 -4.41 -19.08 5.48
C LEU A 67 -3.94 -20.52 5.22
N PHE A 68 -2.78 -20.69 4.58
CA PHE A 68 -2.25 -22.01 4.28
C PHE A 68 -1.69 -22.71 5.54
N TYR A 69 -0.92 -21.99 6.34
CA TYR A 69 -0.27 -22.55 7.53
C TYR A 69 -1.09 -22.45 8.81
N GLY A 70 -2.09 -21.55 8.87
CA GLY A 70 -2.82 -21.23 10.10
C GLY A 70 -1.96 -20.52 11.15
N ASP A 71 -0.79 -19.99 10.77
CA ASP A 71 0.20 -19.44 11.70
C ASP A 71 0.86 -18.17 11.13
N LYS A 72 0.68 -17.06 11.85
CA LYS A 72 1.30 -15.75 11.52
C LYS A 72 2.82 -15.75 11.67
N SER A 73 3.40 -16.61 12.52
CA SER A 73 4.85 -16.72 12.68
C SER A 73 5.53 -17.10 11.36
N LYS A 74 4.81 -17.82 10.49
CA LYS A 74 5.32 -18.22 9.19
C LYS A 74 5.50 -17.04 8.23
N VAL A 75 4.63 -16.04 8.30
CA VAL A 75 4.75 -14.79 7.52
C VAL A 75 6.08 -14.12 7.82
N GLU A 76 6.44 -14.01 9.11
CA GLU A 76 7.67 -13.35 9.55
C GLU A 76 8.91 -14.08 9.01
N SER A 77 8.91 -15.42 9.06
CA SER A 77 10.01 -16.21 8.47
C SER A 77 10.18 -15.96 6.96
N MET A 78 9.08 -15.66 6.25
CA MET A 78 9.09 -15.46 4.80
C MET A 78 9.47 -14.03 4.38
N LYS A 79 9.50 -13.05 5.29
CA LYS A 79 10.01 -11.70 4.98
C LYS A 79 11.50 -11.71 4.65
N ASN A 80 12.27 -12.60 5.27
CA ASN A 80 13.71 -12.75 5.06
C ASN A 80 14.09 -13.54 3.80
N LEU A 81 13.12 -13.95 2.98
CA LEU A 81 13.38 -14.63 1.72
C LEU A 81 13.54 -13.62 0.56
N PRO A 82 14.46 -13.88 -0.39
CA PRO A 82 14.45 -13.18 -1.67
C PRO A 82 13.08 -13.29 -2.33
N ASN A 83 12.56 -12.18 -2.86
CA ASN A 83 11.18 -12.11 -3.35
C ASN A 83 10.85 -13.18 -4.39
N GLU A 84 11.78 -13.49 -5.29
CA GLU A 84 11.60 -14.55 -6.30
C GLU A 84 11.40 -15.93 -5.67
N LYS A 85 12.13 -16.24 -4.58
CA LYS A 85 11.94 -17.50 -3.85
C LYS A 85 10.61 -17.52 -3.13
N ARG A 86 10.20 -16.39 -2.54
CA ARG A 86 8.89 -16.24 -1.90
C ARG A 86 7.75 -16.53 -2.89
N ILE A 87 7.78 -15.90 -4.06
CA ILE A 87 6.77 -16.09 -5.11
C ILE A 87 6.70 -17.56 -5.55
N LYS A 88 7.85 -18.19 -5.83
CA LYS A 88 7.91 -19.62 -6.19
C LYS A 88 7.31 -20.53 -5.12
N MET A 89 7.50 -20.21 -3.83
CA MET A 89 6.87 -20.95 -2.74
C MET A 89 5.36 -20.75 -2.68
N LEU A 90 4.86 -19.55 -2.99
CA LEU A 90 3.42 -19.27 -2.98
C LEU A 90 2.70 -19.94 -4.16
N GLU A 91 3.35 -20.04 -5.32
CA GLU A 91 2.79 -20.71 -6.50
C GLU A 91 2.48 -22.20 -6.25
N THR A 92 3.21 -22.85 -5.35
CA THR A 92 2.96 -24.25 -4.97
C THR A 92 1.87 -24.41 -3.90
N MET A 93 1.41 -23.31 -3.29
CA MET A 93 0.43 -23.28 -2.20
C MET A 93 -0.96 -22.86 -2.73
N ILE A 94 -1.65 -23.61 -3.61
CA ILE A 94 -2.97 -23.16 -4.08
C ILE A 94 -4.00 -24.31 -4.26
N PRO A 95 -5.26 -24.11 -3.83
CA PRO A 95 -6.26 -23.44 -4.69
C PRO A 95 -6.76 -22.12 -4.10
N GLN A 96 -6.96 -21.11 -4.98
CA GLN A 96 -7.57 -19.84 -4.62
C GLN A 96 -8.94 -20.21 -4.09
N LYS A 97 -9.22 -19.88 -2.81
CA LYS A 97 -10.60 -19.95 -2.33
C LYS A 97 -11.43 -19.09 -3.29
N LYS A 98 -12.47 -19.70 -3.89
CA LYS A 98 -13.45 -18.96 -4.69
C LYS A 98 -14.04 -17.80 -3.88
N ASP A 99 -14.22 -18.03 -2.57
CA ASP A 99 -14.70 -17.03 -1.62
C ASP A 99 -13.60 -16.58 -0.66
N ILE A 100 -13.03 -15.41 -0.94
CA ILE A 100 -12.14 -14.70 -0.01
C ILE A 100 -13.02 -14.04 1.08
N PRO A 101 -12.81 -14.34 2.38
CA PRO A 101 -13.51 -13.66 3.46
C PRO A 101 -13.33 -12.14 3.41
N GLU A 102 -14.34 -11.37 3.80
CA GLU A 102 -14.35 -9.90 3.68
C GLU A 102 -13.12 -9.22 4.29
N LYS A 103 -12.62 -9.74 5.42
CA LYS A 103 -11.43 -9.22 6.11
C LYS A 103 -10.13 -9.29 5.30
N TYR A 104 -10.08 -10.13 4.27
CA TYR A 104 -8.93 -10.27 3.37
C TYR A 104 -9.18 -9.62 2.00
N LYS A 105 -10.34 -9.00 1.80
CA LYS A 105 -10.64 -8.31 0.54
C LYS A 105 -9.98 -6.94 0.52
N PHE A 106 -9.49 -6.58 -0.64
CA PHE A 106 -9.02 -5.25 -0.96
C PHE A 106 -10.15 -4.39 -1.51
N LEU A 107 -9.94 -3.09 -1.47
CA LEU A 107 -10.91 -2.12 -1.99
C LEU A 107 -11.13 -2.30 -3.49
N SER A 108 -12.38 -2.15 -3.91
CA SER A 108 -12.75 -1.95 -5.32
C SER A 108 -12.46 -0.52 -5.76
N LYS A 109 -12.39 -0.30 -7.09
CA LYS A 109 -12.28 1.06 -7.64
C LYS A 109 -13.38 2.00 -7.12
N ASN A 110 -14.61 1.51 -7.07
CA ASN A 110 -15.75 2.32 -6.64
C ASN A 110 -15.65 2.71 -5.16
N GLU A 111 -15.22 1.80 -4.29
CA GLU A 111 -15.03 2.10 -2.86
C GLU A 111 -13.92 3.14 -2.67
N VAL A 112 -12.80 3.03 -3.39
CA VAL A 112 -11.75 4.06 -3.36
C VAL A 112 -12.31 5.40 -3.85
N GLN A 113 -13.06 5.44 -4.95
CA GLN A 113 -13.63 6.70 -5.44
C GLN A 113 -14.61 7.32 -4.44
N ASN A 114 -15.46 6.52 -3.81
CA ASN A 114 -16.48 6.97 -2.85
C ASN A 114 -15.90 7.57 -1.56
N MET A 115 -14.66 7.22 -1.20
CA MET A 115 -13.99 7.70 0.00
C MET A 115 -13.17 8.97 -0.20
N SER A 116 -13.14 9.52 -1.42
CA SER A 116 -12.26 10.65 -1.77
C SER A 116 -12.62 11.98 -1.09
N ASP A 117 -13.76 12.04 -0.39
CA ASP A 117 -14.13 13.17 0.48
C ASP A 117 -13.39 13.17 1.83
N VAL A 118 -12.76 12.04 2.19
CA VAL A 118 -12.00 11.87 3.45
C VAL A 118 -10.56 11.45 3.18
N PHE A 119 -10.36 10.54 2.24
CA PHE A 119 -9.06 9.96 1.93
C PHE A 119 -8.39 10.61 0.73
N SER A 120 -7.11 10.94 0.89
CA SER A 120 -6.18 11.08 -0.23
C SER A 120 -5.42 9.76 -0.45
N TYR A 121 -4.86 9.58 -1.66
CA TYR A 121 -4.27 8.30 -2.05
C TYR A 121 -2.78 8.37 -2.36
N GLY A 122 -2.05 7.38 -1.86
CA GLY A 122 -0.64 7.14 -2.13
C GLY A 122 -0.38 5.74 -2.66
N SER A 123 0.86 5.49 -3.06
CA SER A 123 1.31 4.18 -3.55
C SER A 123 1.98 3.36 -2.46
N HIS A 124 1.63 2.08 -2.37
CA HIS A 124 2.28 1.11 -1.49
C HIS A 124 2.84 -0.08 -2.29
N THR A 125 3.57 0.23 -3.36
CA THR A 125 4.05 -0.71 -4.40
C THR A 125 2.94 -1.44 -5.17
N LEU A 126 3.31 -2.32 -6.10
CA LEU A 126 2.36 -3.04 -6.94
C LEU A 126 1.86 -4.30 -6.22
N SER A 127 2.76 -5.09 -5.62
CA SER A 127 2.43 -6.38 -5.01
C SER A 127 2.88 -6.52 -3.55
N HIS A 128 3.38 -5.44 -2.95
CA HIS A 128 3.87 -5.39 -1.57
C HIS A 128 5.01 -6.39 -1.28
N PRO A 129 6.10 -6.41 -2.07
CA PRO A 129 7.28 -7.17 -1.69
C PRO A 129 8.13 -6.40 -0.68
N ILE A 130 8.99 -7.12 0.05
CA ILE A 130 10.06 -6.51 0.82
C ILE A 130 11.12 -5.97 -0.15
N LEU A 131 11.16 -4.65 -0.35
CA LEU A 131 11.95 -4.02 -1.42
C LEU A 131 13.44 -4.29 -1.28
N THR A 132 13.96 -4.30 -0.05
CA THR A 132 15.37 -4.62 0.27
C THR A 132 15.73 -6.08 -0.01
N MET A 133 14.74 -6.98 -0.11
CA MET A 133 14.90 -8.39 -0.46
C MET A 133 14.49 -8.68 -1.91
N THR A 134 14.37 -7.65 -2.74
CA THR A 134 13.88 -7.73 -4.12
C THR A 134 14.97 -7.27 -5.09
N LYS A 135 15.12 -8.00 -6.22
CA LYS A 135 16.07 -7.62 -7.28
C LYS A 135 15.74 -6.21 -7.81
N LYS A 136 16.75 -5.39 -8.05
CA LYS A 136 16.59 -4.00 -8.54
C LYS A 136 15.65 -3.84 -9.74
N SER A 137 15.69 -4.77 -10.71
CA SER A 137 14.78 -4.74 -11.87
C SER A 137 13.31 -4.87 -11.46
N GLU A 138 13.02 -5.71 -10.47
CA GLU A 138 11.67 -5.91 -9.94
C GLU A 138 11.27 -4.76 -9.02
N VAL A 139 12.17 -4.21 -8.20
CA VAL A 139 11.92 -2.98 -7.42
C VAL A 139 11.47 -1.84 -8.33
N LYS A 140 12.13 -1.66 -9.48
CA LYS A 140 11.70 -0.66 -10.47
C LYS A 140 10.28 -0.95 -10.98
N LYS A 141 9.98 -2.20 -11.37
CA LYS A 141 8.63 -2.56 -11.83
C LYS A 141 7.58 -2.28 -10.75
N GLU A 142 7.83 -2.68 -9.52
CA GLU A 142 6.94 -2.47 -8.37
C GLU A 142 6.60 -0.99 -8.16
N ILE A 143 7.59 -0.12 -8.23
CA ILE A 143 7.43 1.31 -7.96
C ILE A 143 6.77 2.04 -9.14
N TYR A 144 7.29 1.84 -10.35
CA TYR A 144 6.82 2.55 -11.55
C TYR A 144 5.44 2.06 -12.01
N ASN A 145 5.21 0.74 -12.03
CA ASN A 145 3.93 0.20 -12.46
C ASN A 145 2.83 0.50 -11.45
N SER A 146 3.17 0.56 -10.15
CA SER A 146 2.17 0.95 -9.14
C SER A 146 1.67 2.37 -9.35
N LYS A 147 2.59 3.33 -9.57
CA LYS A 147 2.23 4.72 -9.89
C LYS A 147 1.30 4.77 -11.09
N LYS A 148 1.75 4.18 -12.21
CA LYS A 148 0.99 4.17 -13.46
C LYS A 148 -0.39 3.54 -13.30
N LYS A 149 -0.48 2.41 -12.57
CA LYS A 149 -1.76 1.72 -12.34
C LYS A 149 -2.72 2.59 -11.53
N LEU A 150 -2.25 3.19 -10.43
CA LEU A 150 -3.09 4.05 -9.60
C LEU A 150 -3.50 5.35 -10.31
N GLU A 151 -2.59 5.99 -11.03
CA GLU A 151 -2.90 7.21 -11.80
C GLU A 151 -3.97 6.93 -12.87
N ASN A 152 -3.89 5.78 -13.55
CA ASN A 152 -4.91 5.35 -14.50
C ASN A 152 -6.24 4.97 -13.81
N LEU A 153 -6.18 4.30 -12.66
CA LEU A 153 -7.37 3.83 -11.94
C LEU A 153 -8.18 4.99 -11.36
N LEU A 154 -7.49 6.00 -10.84
CA LEU A 154 -8.07 7.14 -10.12
C LEU A 154 -8.17 8.42 -10.95
N ASN A 155 -7.56 8.44 -12.14
CA ASN A 155 -7.49 9.63 -13.01
C ASN A 155 -6.95 10.87 -12.27
N MET A 156 -5.90 10.67 -11.45
CA MET A 156 -5.24 11.72 -10.68
C MET A 156 -3.75 11.41 -10.54
N LYS A 157 -2.92 12.42 -10.33
CA LYS A 157 -1.49 12.23 -10.07
C LYS A 157 -1.27 11.62 -8.69
N ILE A 158 -0.48 10.56 -8.60
CA ILE A 158 -0.08 9.96 -7.32
C ILE A 158 1.24 10.57 -6.88
N ARG A 159 1.21 11.34 -5.80
CA ARG A 159 2.38 12.10 -5.33
C ARG A 159 3.16 11.41 -4.24
N SER A 160 2.50 10.60 -3.41
CA SER A 160 3.09 9.99 -2.23
C SER A 160 3.39 8.50 -2.41
N PHE A 161 4.42 8.04 -1.73
CA PHE A 161 4.79 6.63 -1.65
C PHE A 161 4.90 6.23 -0.17
N CYS A 162 4.62 4.96 0.17
CA CYS A 162 4.90 4.40 1.48
C CYS A 162 5.69 3.10 1.27
N TYR A 163 6.80 2.93 1.99
CA TYR A 163 7.65 1.75 1.87
C TYR A 163 7.01 0.56 2.60
N PRO A 164 6.77 -0.59 1.94
CA PRO A 164 6.33 -1.80 2.62
C PRO A 164 7.21 -2.14 3.83
N ASN A 165 6.59 -2.32 5.00
CA ASN A 165 7.26 -2.57 6.30
C ASN A 165 8.24 -1.48 6.76
N GLY A 166 8.29 -0.31 6.10
CA GLY A 166 9.29 0.72 6.37
C GLY A 166 10.69 0.40 5.84
N ASP A 167 10.84 -0.66 5.03
CA ASP A 167 12.14 -1.12 4.54
C ASP A 167 12.60 -0.35 3.30
N PHE A 168 13.73 0.37 3.41
CA PHE A 168 14.34 1.09 2.30
C PHE A 168 15.87 1.19 2.42
N ASN A 169 16.50 1.55 1.30
CA ASN A 169 17.90 1.97 1.23
C ASN A 169 18.04 3.11 0.22
N ASP A 170 19.24 3.68 0.07
CA ASP A 170 19.44 4.86 -0.80
C ASP A 170 19.19 4.57 -2.29
N GLU A 171 19.44 3.34 -2.75
CA GLU A 171 19.09 2.93 -4.12
C GLU A 171 17.57 2.94 -4.32
N ILE A 172 16.80 2.40 -3.38
CA ILE A 172 15.33 2.38 -3.41
C ILE A 172 14.78 3.81 -3.34
N LYS A 173 15.31 4.67 -2.46
CA LYS A 173 14.94 6.10 -2.40
C LYS A 173 15.13 6.79 -3.74
N HIS A 174 16.26 6.55 -4.42
CA HIS A 174 16.53 7.12 -5.73
C HIS A 174 15.54 6.61 -6.79
N ILE A 175 15.17 5.33 -6.76
CA ILE A 175 14.16 4.76 -7.66
C ILE A 175 12.78 5.39 -7.42
N VAL A 176 12.35 5.57 -6.16
CA VAL A 176 11.09 6.26 -5.82
C VAL A 176 11.09 7.69 -6.34
N LYS A 177 12.16 8.45 -6.08
CA LYS A 177 12.30 9.82 -6.61
C LYS A 177 12.24 9.86 -8.13
N ASN A 178 12.96 8.98 -8.82
CA ASN A 178 12.98 8.93 -10.29
C ASN A 178 11.67 8.41 -10.91
N ALA A 179 10.83 7.72 -10.15
CA ALA A 179 9.47 7.40 -10.55
C ALA A 179 8.52 8.60 -10.45
N GLY A 180 9.00 9.75 -9.93
CA GLY A 180 8.25 11.00 -9.88
C GLY A 180 7.30 11.10 -8.69
N TYR A 181 7.54 10.35 -7.62
CA TYR A 181 6.90 10.63 -6.33
C TYR A 181 7.56 11.86 -5.69
N ASP A 182 6.72 12.71 -5.10
CA ASP A 182 7.14 13.98 -4.52
C ASP A 182 7.67 13.78 -3.07
N TYR A 183 7.12 12.79 -2.35
CA TYR A 183 7.51 12.43 -0.98
C TYR A 183 7.20 10.95 -0.68
N ALA A 184 7.93 10.39 0.27
CA ALA A 184 7.86 8.98 0.68
C ALA A 184 8.12 8.82 2.18
#